data_AF-A0A846DRD1-F1
#
_entry.id   AF-A0A846DRD1-F1
#
_cell.length_a   1.000
_cell.length_b   1.000
_cell.length_c   1.000
_cell.angle_alpha   90.00
_cell.angle_beta   90.00
_cell.angle_gamma   90.00
#
_symmetry.space_group_name_H-M   'P 1'
#
loop_
_entity.id
_entity.type
_entity.pdbx_description
1 polymer ?
#
loop_
_entity_poly.entity_id
_entity_poly.type
_entity_poly.pdbx_seq_one_letter_code
_entity_poly.pdbx_strand_id
1 'polypeptide(L)' 'MSLAKPSFKKVILPHPAKETLPTMYDLPSEDPEEPGLPDEFHLWQPQLCSETFRPPNYDSERVFVASDLNL' A
#
# COMPACT_ATOMS: atom_id res chain seq x y z
N MET A 1 35.24 -41.82 24.95
CA MET A 1 35.13 -40.99 23.72
C MET A 1 33.85 -40.19 23.83
N SER A 2 33.93 -38.88 24.06
CA SER A 2 32.74 -38.01 24.18
C SER A 2 32.44 -37.39 22.82
N LEU A 3 31.27 -37.70 22.26
CA LEU A 3 30.79 -37.10 21.01
C LEU A 3 30.50 -35.61 21.25
N ALA A 4 31.26 -34.73 20.58
CA ALA A 4 31.02 -33.30 20.63
C ALA A 4 29.60 -32.99 20.10
N LYS A 5 28.81 -32.26 20.89
CA LYS A 5 27.50 -31.78 20.45
C LYS A 5 27.69 -30.79 19.30
N PRO A 6 27.01 -30.95 18.15
CA PRO A 6 27.13 -30.00 17.06
C PRO A 6 26.60 -28.63 17.52
N SER A 7 27.46 -27.62 17.39
CA SER A 7 27.09 -26.23 17.58
C SER A 7 26.39 -25.75 16.31
N PHE A 8 25.07 -25.67 16.36
CA PHE A 8 24.30 -25.05 15.27
C PHE A 8 24.47 -23.55 15.35
N LYS A 9 25.07 -22.95 14.30
CA LYS A 9 25.06 -21.51 14.12
C LYS A 9 23.60 -21.07 14.00
N LYS A 10 23.13 -20.22 14.92
CA LYS A 10 21.81 -19.59 14.83
C LYS A 10 21.75 -18.79 13.54
N VAL A 11 20.99 -19.27 12.56
CA VAL A 11 20.68 -18.49 11.36
C VAL A 11 19.73 -17.39 11.80
N ILE A 12 20.19 -16.14 11.80
CA ILE A 12 19.31 -14.99 12.00
C ILE A 12 18.54 -14.82 10.69
N LEU A 13 17.27 -15.21 10.70
CA LEU A 13 16.37 -14.90 9.61
C LEU A 13 16.08 -13.39 9.63
N PRO A 14 16.02 -12.72 8.47
CA PRO A 14 15.58 -11.33 8.43
C PRO A 14 14.16 -11.26 8.98
N HIS A 15 13.90 -10.28 9.85
CA HIS A 15 12.55 -10.04 10.36
C HIS A 15 11.62 -9.67 9.20
N PRO A 16 10.31 -9.96 9.31
CA PRO A 16 9.33 -9.53 8.32
C PRO A 16 9.43 -8.03 8.04
N ALA A 17 9.24 -7.64 6.77
CA ALA A 17 9.29 -6.25 6.34
C ALA A 17 8.33 -5.35 7.16
N LYS A 18 7.15 -5.86 7.51
CA LYS A 18 6.17 -5.14 8.34
C LYS A 18 6.69 -4.78 9.74
N GLU A 19 7.65 -5.54 10.27
CA GLU A 19 8.25 -5.30 11.59
C GLU A 19 9.48 -4.39 11.52
N THR A 20 10.04 -4.15 10.32
CA THR A 20 11.36 -3.51 10.15
C THR A 20 11.37 -2.32 9.22
N LEU A 21 10.38 -2.18 8.35
CA LEU A 21 10.25 -1.07 7.41
C LEU A 21 9.10 -0.15 7.86
N PRO A 22 9.27 1.17 7.74
CA PRO A 22 8.19 2.11 7.98
C PRO A 22 7.08 1.91 6.95
N THR A 23 5.85 2.09 7.40
CA THR A 23 4.67 2.28 6.58
C THR A 23 4.54 3.75 6.20
N MET A 24 3.66 4.07 5.25
CA MET A 24 3.33 5.47 4.93
C MET A 24 2.83 6.24 6.17
N TYR A 25 2.21 5.56 7.14
CA TYR A 25 1.72 6.16 8.39
C TYR A 25 2.84 6.52 9.37
N ASP A 26 4.03 5.95 9.22
CA ASP A 26 5.20 6.25 10.04
C ASP A 26 5.97 7.47 9.52
N LEU A 27 5.60 7.99 8.34
CA LEU A 27 6.20 9.20 7.80
C LEU A 27 5.60 10.43 8.50
N PRO A 28 6.44 11.39 8.93
CA PRO A 28 5.92 12.66 9.44
C PRO A 28 5.15 13.36 8.32
N SER A 29 4.06 14.05 8.68
CA SER A 29 3.43 15.00 7.75
C SER A 29 4.49 15.99 7.28
N GLU A 30 4.47 16.34 5.99
CA GLU A 30 5.35 17.39 5.46
C GLU A 30 5.08 18.73 6.15
N ASP A 31 3.82 18.98 6.53
CA ASP A 31 3.39 20.06 7.40
C ASP A 31 2.43 19.53 8.49
N PRO A 32 2.87 19.42 9.76
CA PRO A 32 2.05 18.91 10.86
C PRO A 32 0.87 19.82 11.23
N GLU A 33 0.93 21.10 10.88
CA GLU A 33 -0.12 22.09 11.20
C GLU A 33 -1.08 22.31 10.02
N GLU A 34 -0.80 21.71 8.85
CA GLU A 34 -1.68 21.78 7.70
C GLU A 34 -3.00 21.07 8.04
N PRO A 35 -4.14 21.79 7.98
CA PRO A 35 -5.43 21.16 8.18
C PRO A 35 -5.62 20.13 7.07
N GLY A 36 -6.02 18.92 7.43
CA GLY A 36 -6.36 17.89 6.44
C GLY A 36 -7.30 18.46 5.39
N LEU A 37 -6.97 18.28 4.11
CA LEU A 37 -7.81 18.75 3.02
C LEU A 37 -9.15 18.01 3.04
N PRO A 38 -10.24 18.65 2.56
CA PRO A 38 -11.47 17.94 2.28
C PRO A 38 -11.20 16.72 1.41
N ASP A 39 -11.93 15.64 1.67
CA ASP A 39 -11.74 14.36 1.00
C ASP A 39 -12.29 14.33 -0.45
N GLU A 40 -12.27 15.47 -1.13
CA GLU A 40 -12.82 15.68 -2.47
C GLU A 40 -11.98 14.99 -3.55
N PHE A 41 -10.66 14.89 -3.32
CA PHE A 41 -9.74 14.25 -4.26
C PHE A 41 -10.02 12.75 -4.43
N HIS A 42 -10.54 12.07 -3.41
CA HIS A 42 -10.94 10.67 -3.52
C HIS A 42 -12.09 10.46 -4.52
N LEU A 43 -12.92 11.49 -4.75
CA LEU A 43 -13.96 11.47 -5.78
C LEU A 43 -13.46 11.99 -7.14
N TRP A 44 -12.64 13.04 -7.15
CA TRP A 44 -12.15 13.62 -8.40
C TRP A 44 -11.21 12.69 -9.16
N GLN A 45 -10.38 11.90 -8.47
CA GLN A 45 -9.49 10.93 -9.11
C GLN A 45 -10.24 9.88 -9.97
N PRO A 46 -11.20 9.11 -9.43
CA PRO A 46 -11.95 8.15 -10.25
C PRO A 46 -12.80 8.81 -11.34
N GLN A 47 -13.30 10.04 -11.10
CA GLN A 47 -14.02 10.80 -12.12
C GLN A 47 -13.11 11.16 -13.30
N LEU A 48 -11.94 11.74 -13.03
CA LEU A 48 -10.96 12.08 -14.07
C LEU A 48 -10.54 10.85 -14.88
N CYS A 49 -10.30 9.72 -14.21
CA CYS A 49 -10.00 8.45 -14.87
C CYS A 49 -11.14 8.02 -15.81
N SER A 50 -12.40 8.11 -15.36
CA SER A 50 -13.56 7.74 -16.18
C SER A 50 -13.75 8.63 -17.41
N GLU A 51 -13.39 9.91 -17.30
CA GLU A 51 -13.48 10.89 -18.38
C GLU A 51 -12.34 10.75 -19.40
N THR A 52 -11.15 10.36 -18.95
CA THR A 52 -9.91 10.43 -19.78
C THR A 52 -9.36 9.08 -20.21
N PHE A 53 -9.78 7.97 -19.58
CA PHE A 53 -9.25 6.64 -19.85
C PHE A 53 -10.35 5.64 -20.21
N ARG A 54 -10.19 5.00 -21.38
CA ARG A 54 -11.07 3.92 -21.85
C ARG A 54 -10.19 2.76 -22.33
N PRO A 55 -10.10 1.64 -21.58
CA PRO A 55 -9.29 0.50 -22.00
C PRO A 55 -9.91 -0.15 -23.25
N PRO A 56 -9.14 -0.41 -24.33
CA PRO A 56 -9.70 -0.87 -25.60
C PRO A 56 -10.21 -2.31 -25.59
N ASN A 57 -9.78 -3.10 -24.60
CA ASN A 57 -10.01 -4.55 -24.55
C ASN A 57 -11.09 -4.96 -23.52
N TYR A 58 -11.71 -3.99 -22.83
CA TYR A 58 -12.74 -4.25 -21.84
C TYR A 58 -14.00 -3.47 -22.21
N ASP A 59 -15.14 -4.14 -22.09
CA ASP A 59 -16.45 -3.50 -22.18
C ASP A 59 -16.61 -2.45 -21.07
N SER A 60 -17.25 -1.31 -21.37
CA SER A 60 -17.42 -0.22 -20.40
C SER A 60 -18.18 -0.65 -19.15
N GLU A 61 -19.13 -1.58 -19.27
CA GLU A 61 -19.91 -2.11 -18.14
C GLU A 61 -19.09 -3.04 -17.24
N ARG A 62 -17.85 -3.33 -17.63
CA ARG A 62 -16.91 -4.21 -16.89
C ARG A 62 -15.72 -3.44 -16.32
N VAL A 63 -15.71 -2.12 -16.47
CA VAL A 63 -14.69 -1.23 -15.90
C VAL A 63 -15.30 -0.56 -14.68
N PHE A 64 -14.67 -0.74 -13.53
CA PHE A 64 -15.05 -0.10 -12.28
C PHE A 64 -13.95 0.87 -11.86
N VAL A 65 -14.33 2.03 -11.34
CA VAL A 65 -13.44 3.00 -10.72
C VAL A 65 -13.66 3.04 -9.20
N ALA A 66 -12.77 3.72 -8.48
CA ALA A 66 -12.80 3.75 -7.02
C ALA A 66 -14.15 4.24 -6.45
N SER A 67 -14.85 5.14 -7.16
CA SER A 67 -16.18 5.63 -6.76
C SER A 67 -17.32 4.61 -6.94
N ASP A 68 -17.13 3.58 -7.76
CA ASP A 68 -18.12 2.49 -7.91
C ASP A 68 -18.03 1.49 -6.75
N LEU A 69 -16.90 1.50 -6.04
CA LEU A 69 -16.68 0.70 -4.85
C LEU A 69 -17.21 1.50 -3.65
N ASN A 70 -18.09 0.90 -2.86
CA ASN A 70 -18.54 1.49 -1.60
C ASN A 70 -17.42 1.34 -0.55
N LEU A 71 -16.41 2.22 -0.63
CA LEU A 71 -15.33 2.38 0.34
C LEU A 71 -15.76 3.27 1.51
#